data_AF-A0A0A9D9M3-F1
#
_entry.id   AF-A0A0A9D9M3-F1
#
_cell.length_a   1.000
_cell.length_b   1.000
_cell.length_c   1.000
_cell.angle_alpha   90.00
_cell.angle_beta   90.00
_cell.angle_gamma   90.00
#
_symmetry.space_group_name_H-M   'P 1'
#
loop_
_entity.id
_entity.type
_entity.pdbx_description
1 polymer ?
#
loop_
_entity_poly.entity_id
_entity_poly.type
_entity_poly.pdbx_seq_one_letter_code
_entity_poly.pdbx_strand_id
1 'polypeptide(L)'
;MPLNLVCVKKVQDGSCQLVNPATGVVYHVPKDLAEEHMALKLNPYDYTEDLYLLGRVACTGEYKVLRKVMFSHDDHYGFLYEVCTLSRSHHARWRKMQGHPDSFGWSKMGSVIIDGVAYFLIDGAFLAAVVGTQAFERDCIASFDLETEQWRPNIKGPQSIFLHNAVDVHNNHHMPNRKQLTLANLNGSLVMVHDRLPIWIYGFW
;
A
#
# COMPACT_ATOMS: atom_id res chain seq x y z
N MET A 1 17.10 -10.19 -1.20
CA MET A 1 17.80 -9.53 -0.07
C MET A 1 16.84 -8.54 0.56
N PRO A 2 16.69 -8.47 1.89
CA PRO A 2 15.78 -7.52 2.52
C PRO A 2 16.26 -6.08 2.24
N LEU A 3 15.30 -5.17 2.10
CA LEU A 3 15.56 -3.75 1.88
C LEU A 3 16.35 -3.17 3.05
N ASN A 4 17.55 -2.65 2.78
CA ASN A 4 18.47 -2.08 3.78
C ASN A 4 18.12 -0.62 4.13
N LEU A 5 16.85 -0.21 4.04
CA LEU A 5 16.45 1.19 4.19
C LEU A 5 15.25 1.30 5.11
N VAL A 6 15.29 2.27 6.02
CA VAL A 6 14.24 2.56 6.99
C VAL A 6 13.76 3.99 6.78
N CYS A 7 12.44 4.20 6.83
CA CYS A 7 11.84 5.53 6.78
C CYS A 7 11.86 6.16 8.18
N VAL A 8 12.48 7.34 8.28
CA VAL A 8 12.54 8.16 9.48
C VAL A 8 11.72 9.42 9.22
N LYS A 9 10.60 9.58 9.92
CA LYS A 9 9.77 10.79 9.88
C LYS A 9 10.24 11.76 10.96
N LYS A 10 10.51 13.00 10.58
CA LYS A 10 10.84 14.08 11.52
C LYS A 10 9.56 14.66 12.10
N VAL A 11 9.53 14.77 13.43
CA VAL A 11 8.35 15.26 14.17
C VAL A 11 8.07 16.74 13.90
N GLN A 12 9.11 17.55 13.66
CA GLN A 12 8.98 19.01 13.54
C GLN A 12 8.29 19.47 12.26
N ASP A 13 8.56 18.81 11.13
CA ASP A 13 8.15 19.28 9.81
C ASP A 13 7.50 18.17 8.96
N GLY A 14 7.20 17.02 9.57
CA GLY A 14 6.59 15.85 8.94
C GLY A 14 7.46 15.20 7.87
N SER A 15 8.70 15.66 7.65
CA SER A 15 9.50 15.21 6.52
C SER A 15 10.03 13.81 6.73
N CYS A 16 10.05 13.04 5.65
CA CYS A 16 10.56 11.68 5.65
C CYS A 16 11.96 11.62 5.04
N GLN A 17 12.85 10.86 5.67
CA GLN A 17 14.16 10.52 5.14
C GLN A 17 14.31 9.00 5.15
N LEU A 18 14.92 8.46 4.10
CA LEU A 18 15.22 7.04 4.04
C LEU A 18 16.69 6.84 4.37
N VAL A 19 16.95 6.04 5.41
CA VAL A 19 18.31 5.85 5.94
C VAL A 19 18.70 4.40 5.78
N ASN A 20 19.92 4.17 5.31
CA ASN A 20 20.55 2.86 5.39
C ASN A 20 21.22 2.71 6.77
N PRO A 21 20.65 1.91 7.69
CA PRO A 21 21.19 1.82 9.05
C PRO A 21 22.58 1.16 9.09
N ALA A 22 22.93 0.34 8.08
CA ALA A 22 24.23 -0.33 8.03
C ALA A 22 25.34 0.59 7.50
N THR A 23 25.02 1.54 6.63
CA THR A 23 26.02 2.42 5.99
C THR A 23 25.92 3.89 6.39
N GLY A 24 24.85 4.29 7.07
CA GLY A 24 24.57 5.68 7.42
C GLY A 24 24.16 6.56 6.23
N VAL A 25 24.04 6.01 5.02
CA VAL A 25 23.63 6.78 3.83
C VAL A 25 22.18 7.24 3.98
N VAL A 26 21.96 8.53 3.74
CA VAL A 26 20.64 9.15 3.78
C VAL A 26 20.17 9.50 2.38
N TYR A 27 18.92 9.19 2.09
CA TYR A 27 18.20 9.54 0.88
C TYR A 27 17.11 10.56 1.24
N HIS A 28 17.05 11.63 0.45
CA HIS A 28 16.05 12.67 0.63
C HIS A 28 14.77 12.28 -0.11
N VAL A 29 13.64 12.32 0.61
CA VAL A 29 12.31 12.19 0.00
C VAL A 29 11.77 13.60 -0.23
N PRO A 30 11.35 13.96 -1.46
CA PRO A 30 10.84 15.31 -1.73
C PRO A 30 9.54 15.57 -0.97
N LYS A 31 9.35 16.81 -0.51
CA LYS A 31 8.14 17.21 0.23
C LYS A 31 6.98 17.49 -0.73
N ASP A 32 7.27 18.23 -1.80
CA ASP A 32 6.29 18.71 -2.77
C ASP A 32 5.59 17.57 -3.50
N LEU A 33 4.43 17.85 -4.09
CA LEU A 33 3.72 16.92 -4.96
C LEU A 33 4.41 16.79 -6.32
N ALA A 34 4.02 15.79 -7.11
CA ALA A 34 4.38 15.77 -8.52
C ALA A 34 3.91 17.05 -9.22
N GLU A 35 4.68 17.57 -10.18
CA GLU A 35 4.37 18.83 -10.88
C GLU A 35 2.96 18.80 -11.49
N GLU A 36 2.57 17.64 -12.05
CA GLU A 36 1.25 17.43 -12.65
C GLU A 36 0.11 17.51 -11.61
N HIS A 37 0.39 17.16 -10.35
CA HIS A 37 -0.58 17.24 -9.26
C HIS A 37 -0.62 18.62 -8.61
N MET A 38 0.53 19.31 -8.52
CA MET A 38 0.56 20.72 -8.09
C MET A 38 -0.26 21.61 -9.04
N ALA A 39 -0.21 21.34 -10.34
CA ALA A 39 -0.99 22.05 -11.35
C ALA A 39 -2.51 21.94 -11.14
N LEU A 40 -2.99 20.88 -10.47
CA LEU A 40 -4.41 20.68 -10.15
C LEU A 40 -4.90 21.56 -8.99
N LYS A 41 -4.00 22.31 -8.32
CA LYS A 41 -4.33 23.19 -7.17
C LYS A 41 -5.12 22.47 -6.06
N LEU A 42 -4.91 21.16 -5.94
CA LEU A 42 -5.54 20.34 -4.92
C LEU A 42 -4.91 20.66 -3.57
N ASN A 43 -5.72 20.70 -2.51
CA ASN A 43 -5.19 20.84 -1.17
C ASN A 43 -4.87 19.44 -0.64
N PRO A 44 -3.58 19.06 -0.50
CA PRO A 44 -3.22 17.78 0.09
C PRO A 44 -3.69 17.78 1.54
N TYR A 45 -4.41 16.72 1.91
CA TYR A 45 -4.82 16.53 3.27
C TYR A 45 -3.64 15.95 4.06
N ASP A 46 -3.28 16.56 5.19
CA ASP A 46 -2.13 16.15 6.03
C ASP A 46 -2.32 14.77 6.71
N TYR A 47 -3.45 14.11 6.40
CA TYR A 47 -3.81 12.76 6.80
C TYR A 47 -3.44 11.76 5.69
N THR A 48 -2.29 11.94 5.05
CA THR A 48 -1.69 10.83 4.31
C THR A 48 -1.35 9.78 5.36
N GLU A 49 -2.02 8.62 5.34
CA GLU A 49 -1.42 7.46 5.99
C GLU A 49 -0.01 7.35 5.40
N ASP A 50 1.02 7.60 6.21
CA ASP A 50 2.42 7.80 5.82
C ASP A 50 3.08 6.50 5.33
N LEU A 51 2.34 5.69 4.59
CA LEU A 51 2.82 4.48 4.00
C LEU A 51 3.59 4.82 2.74
N TYR A 52 4.88 4.99 2.93
CA TYR A 52 5.88 4.98 1.87
C TYR A 52 6.24 3.54 1.56
N LEU A 53 5.86 3.07 0.36
CA LEU A 53 6.25 1.76 -0.12
C LEU A 53 7.56 1.87 -0.87
N LEU A 54 8.60 1.31 -0.28
CA LEU A 54 9.94 1.35 -0.83
C LEU A 54 10.27 0.02 -1.51
N GLY A 55 10.77 0.11 -2.73
CA GLY A 55 11.27 -1.04 -3.47
C GLY A 55 12.59 -0.76 -4.16
N ARG A 56 13.25 -1.83 -4.57
CA ARG A 56 14.46 -1.78 -5.38
C ARG A 56 14.15 -2.41 -6.73
N VAL A 57 14.43 -1.68 -7.81
CA VAL A 57 14.28 -2.17 -9.17
C VAL A 57 15.33 -3.26 -9.41
N ALA A 58 14.91 -4.43 -9.90
CA ALA A 58 15.78 -5.60 -10.02
C ALA A 58 16.92 -5.40 -11.03
N CYS A 59 16.63 -4.78 -12.17
CA CYS A 59 17.61 -4.62 -13.26
C CYS A 59 18.60 -3.47 -13.03
N THR A 60 18.12 -2.30 -12.57
CA THR A 60 18.96 -1.09 -12.38
C THR A 60 19.52 -1.00 -10.96
N GLY A 61 18.90 -1.68 -10.00
CA GLY A 61 19.23 -1.56 -8.58
C GLY A 61 18.80 -0.24 -7.95
N GLU A 62 18.09 0.63 -8.68
CA GLU A 62 17.57 1.90 -8.18
C GLU A 62 16.51 1.69 -7.11
N TYR A 63 16.46 2.60 -6.14
CA TYR A 63 15.40 2.60 -5.14
C TYR A 63 14.27 3.51 -5.59
N LYS A 64 13.05 3.00 -5.52
CA LYS A 64 11.83 3.76 -5.82
C LYS A 64 10.89 3.74 -4.63
N VAL A 65 10.25 4.88 -4.40
CA VAL A 65 9.27 5.07 -3.33
C VAL A 65 7.93 5.39 -3.95
N LEU A 66 6.90 4.74 -3.46
CA LEU A 66 5.52 4.98 -3.80
C LEU A 66 4.82 5.64 -2.62
N ARG A 67 3.95 6.61 -2.91
CA ARG A 67 3.03 7.18 -1.91
C ARG A 67 1.63 7.35 -2.48
N LYS A 68 0.66 7.32 -1.57
CA LYS A 68 -0.72 7.72 -1.82
C LYS A 68 -0.97 9.05 -1.14
N VAL A 69 -1.43 10.02 -1.91
CA VAL A 69 -1.75 11.37 -1.43
C VAL A 69 -3.27 11.51 -1.42
N MET A 70 -3.83 11.80 -0.25
CA MET A 70 -5.23 12.16 -0.14
C MET A 70 -5.38 13.65 -0.40
N PHE A 71 -6.40 14.03 -1.15
CA PHE A 71 -6.70 15.43 -1.40
C PHE A 71 -8.19 15.69 -1.21
N SER A 72 -8.51 16.95 -0.93
CA SER A 72 -9.89 17.46 -0.94
C SER A 72 -10.00 18.58 -1.98
N HIS A 73 -11.07 18.57 -2.76
CA HIS A 73 -11.44 19.64 -3.67
C HIS A 73 -12.97 19.77 -3.70
N ASP A 74 -13.51 20.95 -3.42
CA ASP A 74 -14.95 21.22 -3.38
C ASP A 74 -15.75 20.15 -2.60
N ASP A 75 -15.34 19.87 -1.36
CA ASP A 75 -15.92 18.84 -0.48
C ASP A 75 -15.87 17.38 -0.99
N HIS A 76 -15.15 17.13 -2.10
CA HIS A 76 -14.88 15.78 -2.60
C HIS A 76 -13.48 15.34 -2.21
N TYR A 77 -13.38 14.12 -1.66
CA TYR A 77 -12.11 13.48 -1.34
C TYR A 77 -11.68 12.57 -2.47
N GLY A 78 -10.39 12.61 -2.79
CA GLY A 78 -9.80 11.75 -3.79
C GLY A 78 -8.39 11.30 -3.42
N PHE A 79 -7.85 10.42 -4.24
CA PHE A 79 -6.49 9.90 -4.06
C PHE A 79 -5.66 10.08 -5.32
N LEU A 80 -4.41 10.47 -5.12
CA LEU A 80 -3.37 10.50 -6.12
C LEU A 80 -2.28 9.52 -5.74
N TYR A 81 -1.60 8.98 -6.75
CA TYR A 81 -0.52 8.03 -6.58
C TYR A 81 0.72 8.61 -7.23
N GLU A 82 1.84 8.51 -6.54
CA GLU A 82 3.10 9.08 -7.00
C GLU A 82 4.25 8.13 -6.75
N VAL A 83 5.20 8.16 -7.68
CA VAL A 83 6.45 7.40 -7.61
C VAL A 83 7.62 8.36 -7.65
N CYS A 84 8.63 8.10 -6.82
CA CYS A 84 9.87 8.85 -6.80
C CYS A 84 11.05 7.88 -6.90
N THR A 85 11.96 8.14 -7.83
CA THR A 85 13.27 7.46 -7.82
C THR A 85 14.17 8.19 -6.84
N LEU A 86 14.65 7.48 -5.83
CA LEU A 86 15.51 8.07 -4.81
C LEU A 86 16.87 8.38 -5.39
N SER A 87 17.32 9.61 -5.12
CA SER A 87 18.67 10.06 -5.40
C SER A 87 19.36 10.38 -4.08
N ARG A 88 20.70 10.28 -4.10
CA ARG A 88 21.54 10.86 -3.03
C ARG A 88 21.60 12.39 -3.10
N SER A 89 21.17 12.96 -4.23
CA SER A 89 21.04 14.41 -4.42
C SER A 89 19.63 14.88 -4.07
N HIS A 90 19.46 16.20 -3.95
CA HIS A 90 18.16 16.84 -3.75
C HIS A 90 17.31 16.95 -5.04
N HIS A 91 17.72 16.30 -6.14
CA HIS A 91 17.01 16.35 -7.42
C HIS A 91 15.96 15.25 -7.59
N ALA A 92 15.74 14.42 -6.55
CA ALA A 92 14.64 13.49 -6.55
C ALA A 92 13.32 14.28 -6.70
N ARG A 93 12.42 13.78 -7.55
CA ARG A 93 11.11 14.38 -7.77
C ARG A 93 10.04 13.31 -7.84
N TRP A 94 8.85 13.67 -7.39
CA TRP A 94 7.67 12.84 -7.57
C TRP A 94 7.21 12.92 -9.02
N ARG A 95 6.76 11.78 -9.52
CA ARG A 95 6.07 11.65 -10.80
C ARG A 95 4.69 11.10 -10.53
N LYS A 96 3.69 11.64 -11.23
CA LYS A 96 2.34 11.10 -11.24
C LYS A 96 2.35 9.65 -11.73
N MET A 97 1.71 8.77 -10.96
CA MET A 97 1.31 7.45 -11.43
C MET A 97 -0.08 7.53 -12.02
N GLN A 98 -0.34 6.75 -13.06
CA GLN A 98 -1.71 6.51 -13.49
C GLN A 98 -2.45 5.79 -12.35
N GLY A 99 -3.70 6.19 -12.06
CA GLY A 99 -4.52 5.48 -11.08
C GLY A 99 -4.88 4.08 -11.57
N HIS A 100 -4.93 3.12 -10.66
CA HIS A 100 -5.51 1.81 -10.98
C HIS A 100 -7.04 1.95 -11.15
N PRO A 101 -7.69 1.21 -12.06
CA PRO A 101 -9.15 1.27 -12.24
C PRO A 101 -9.94 0.78 -11.03
N ASP A 102 -9.42 -0.20 -10.29
CA ASP A 102 -10.02 -0.69 -9.05
C ASP A 102 -9.53 0.10 -7.83
N SER A 103 -10.36 0.20 -6.80
CA SER A 103 -9.93 0.70 -5.49
C SER A 103 -9.19 -0.39 -4.72
N PHE A 104 -8.11 -0.02 -4.03
CA PHE A 104 -7.26 -0.97 -3.32
C PHE A 104 -6.70 -0.39 -2.03
N GLY A 105 -6.41 -1.31 -1.11
CA GLY A 105 -5.92 -1.00 0.21
C GLY A 105 -4.49 -0.48 0.14
N TRP A 106 -4.29 0.76 0.57
CA TRP A 106 -2.96 1.35 0.77
C TRP A 106 -2.57 1.27 2.24
N SER A 107 -2.34 0.05 2.73
CA SER A 107 -2.03 -0.21 4.13
C SER A 107 -0.84 -1.14 4.27
N LYS A 108 -0.14 -1.07 5.41
CA LYS A 108 0.99 -1.97 5.73
C LYS A 108 0.63 -3.46 5.63
N MET A 109 -0.64 -3.77 5.87
CA MET A 109 -1.13 -5.14 5.89
C MET A 109 -1.57 -5.60 4.50
N GLY A 110 -2.15 -4.69 3.71
CA GLY A 110 -2.64 -4.97 2.37
C GLY A 110 -1.61 -4.78 1.27
N SER A 111 -0.35 -4.49 1.58
CA SER A 111 0.66 -4.22 0.56
C SER A 111 2.02 -4.84 0.88
N VAL A 112 2.73 -5.25 -0.17
CA VAL A 112 4.09 -5.80 -0.08
C VAL A 112 4.87 -5.52 -1.36
N ILE A 113 6.19 -5.35 -1.26
CA ILE A 113 7.07 -5.28 -2.43
C ILE A 113 7.95 -6.53 -2.49
N ILE A 114 7.97 -7.16 -3.67
CA ILE A 114 8.77 -8.36 -3.96
C ILE A 114 9.46 -8.14 -5.30
N ASP A 115 10.79 -8.26 -5.32
CA ASP A 115 11.63 -8.21 -6.53
C ASP A 115 11.30 -7.06 -7.50
N GLY A 116 11.07 -5.86 -6.97
CA GLY A 116 10.78 -4.68 -7.76
C GLY A 116 9.33 -4.53 -8.19
N VAL A 117 8.41 -5.28 -7.58
CA VAL A 117 6.97 -5.23 -7.87
C VAL A 117 6.21 -4.96 -6.59
N ALA A 118 5.36 -3.94 -6.59
CA ALA A 118 4.45 -3.66 -5.48
C ALA A 118 3.13 -4.39 -5.69
N TYR A 119 2.66 -5.09 -4.67
CA TYR A 119 1.40 -5.83 -4.67
C TYR A 119 0.46 -5.23 -3.64
N PHE A 120 -0.83 -5.15 -3.98
CA PHE A 120 -1.86 -4.54 -3.16
C PHE A 120 -3.12 -5.40 -3.15
N LEU A 121 -3.77 -5.56 -1.99
CA LEU A 121 -5.11 -6.13 -1.91
C LEU A 121 -6.15 -5.15 -2.43
N ILE A 122 -7.01 -5.60 -3.33
CA ILE A 122 -8.14 -4.82 -3.84
C ILE A 122 -9.23 -4.72 -2.76
N ASP A 123 -9.81 -3.54 -2.56
CA ASP A 123 -10.73 -3.25 -1.44
C ASP A 123 -11.99 -4.13 -1.48
N GLY A 124 -12.47 -4.47 -2.69
CA GLY A 124 -13.58 -5.39 -2.87
C GLY A 124 -13.29 -6.79 -2.31
N ALA A 125 -12.06 -7.29 -2.44
CA ALA A 125 -11.64 -8.56 -1.87
C ALA A 125 -11.49 -8.46 -0.33
N PHE A 126 -10.99 -7.33 0.18
CA PHE A 126 -10.92 -7.06 1.62
C PHE A 126 -12.32 -7.00 2.24
N LEU A 127 -13.24 -6.23 1.66
CA LEU A 127 -14.62 -6.13 2.13
C LEU A 127 -15.36 -7.46 2.02
N ALA A 128 -15.17 -8.23 0.93
CA ALA A 128 -15.75 -9.56 0.80
C ALA A 128 -15.20 -10.54 1.86
N ALA A 129 -13.91 -10.46 2.21
CA ALA A 129 -13.32 -11.25 3.30
C ALA A 129 -13.94 -10.95 4.65
N VAL A 130 -14.14 -9.66 4.91
CA VAL A 130 -14.57 -9.11 6.20
C VAL A 130 -16.08 -9.29 6.40
N VAL A 131 -16.87 -9.09 5.35
CA VAL A 131 -18.34 -9.06 5.40
C VAL A 131 -18.97 -10.39 4.93
N GLY A 132 -18.19 -11.28 4.31
CA GLY A 132 -18.67 -12.60 3.87
C GLY A 132 -19.66 -12.55 2.71
N THR A 133 -19.52 -11.56 1.81
CA THR A 133 -20.41 -11.45 0.64
C THR A 133 -20.04 -12.47 -0.44
N GLN A 134 -21.08 -13.14 -0.98
CA GLN A 134 -20.95 -14.37 -1.78
C GLN A 134 -20.52 -14.16 -3.25
N ALA A 135 -20.19 -12.92 -3.65
CA ALA A 135 -20.01 -12.57 -5.04
C ALA A 135 -18.82 -11.63 -5.25
N PHE A 136 -17.60 -12.18 -5.17
CA PHE A 136 -16.43 -11.49 -5.71
C PHE A 136 -15.61 -12.45 -6.58
N GLU A 137 -16.01 -12.53 -7.84
CA GLU A 137 -15.24 -13.14 -8.92
C GLU A 137 -14.44 -12.05 -9.65
N ARG A 138 -13.61 -11.33 -8.90
CA ARG A 138 -12.67 -10.37 -9.47
C ARG A 138 -11.27 -10.63 -8.93
N ASP A 139 -10.29 -10.31 -9.75
CA ASP A 139 -8.89 -10.38 -9.37
C ASP A 139 -8.70 -9.69 -8.01
N CYS A 140 -7.92 -10.28 -7.12
CA CYS A 140 -7.89 -9.87 -5.71
C CYS A 140 -6.68 -8.99 -5.39
N ILE A 141 -5.70 -8.96 -6.30
CA ILE A 141 -4.41 -8.33 -6.08
C ILE A 141 -4.08 -7.44 -7.28
N ALA A 142 -3.93 -6.14 -7.04
CA ALA A 142 -3.34 -5.22 -8.00
C ALA A 142 -1.82 -5.30 -7.89
N SER A 143 -1.11 -5.16 -9.01
CA SER A 143 0.36 -5.16 -9.00
C SER A 143 0.93 -4.05 -9.87
N PHE A 144 1.97 -3.41 -9.36
CA PHE A 144 2.63 -2.27 -9.98
C PHE A 144 4.12 -2.55 -10.16
N ASP A 145 4.59 -2.40 -11.39
CA ASP A 145 5.97 -2.62 -11.77
C ASP A 145 6.81 -1.37 -11.48
N LEU A 146 7.81 -1.48 -10.61
CA LEU A 146 8.67 -0.34 -10.30
C LEU A 146 9.62 0.00 -11.44
N GLU A 147 10.02 -0.97 -12.27
CA GLU A 147 10.92 -0.74 -13.39
C GLU A 147 10.22 0.13 -14.45
N THR A 148 9.07 -0.34 -14.92
CA THR A 148 8.31 0.31 -16.00
C THR A 148 7.39 1.43 -15.52
N GLU A 149 7.17 1.52 -14.21
CA GLU A 149 6.22 2.45 -13.58
C GLU A 149 4.80 2.28 -14.11
N GLN A 150 4.40 1.04 -14.41
CA GLN A 150 3.09 0.69 -14.93
C GLN A 150 2.37 -0.33 -14.06
N TRP A 151 1.05 -0.25 -14.04
CA TRP A 151 0.22 -1.33 -13.53
C TRP A 151 0.33 -2.56 -14.42
N ARG A 152 0.49 -3.72 -13.80
CA ARG A 152 0.44 -5.01 -14.46
C ARG A 152 -0.99 -5.57 -14.40
N PRO A 153 -1.31 -6.59 -15.21
CA PRO A 153 -2.58 -7.30 -15.07
C PRO A 153 -2.81 -7.75 -13.64
N ASN A 154 -4.04 -7.63 -13.16
CA ASN A 154 -4.40 -8.07 -11.82
C ASN A 154 -4.19 -9.58 -11.66
N ILE A 155 -3.94 -10.00 -10.43
CA ILE A 155 -3.72 -11.40 -10.08
C ILE A 155 -4.97 -11.96 -9.41
N LYS A 156 -5.45 -13.09 -9.92
CA LYS A 156 -6.56 -13.83 -9.33
C LYS A 156 -6.17 -14.34 -7.94
N GLY A 157 -7.01 -14.03 -6.95
CA GLY A 157 -6.89 -14.65 -5.64
C GLY A 157 -7.43 -16.08 -5.65
N PRO A 158 -7.11 -16.86 -4.61
CA PRO A 158 -7.66 -18.21 -4.46
C PRO A 158 -9.20 -18.15 -4.32
N GLN A 159 -9.89 -18.84 -5.23
CA GLN A 159 -11.36 -18.86 -5.33
C GLN A 159 -12.07 -19.45 -4.09
N SER A 160 -11.36 -20.20 -3.23
CA SER A 160 -11.96 -21.11 -2.24
C SER A 160 -12.09 -20.56 -0.81
N ILE A 161 -11.50 -19.41 -0.47
CA ILE A 161 -11.43 -18.96 0.95
C ILE A 161 -12.72 -18.22 1.40
N PHE A 162 -13.51 -17.70 0.45
CA PHE A 162 -14.68 -16.88 0.74
C PHE A 162 -15.99 -17.67 0.88
N LEU A 163 -16.06 -18.90 0.36
CA LEU A 163 -17.28 -19.71 0.31
C LEU A 163 -17.57 -20.51 1.59
N HIS A 164 -16.57 -20.83 2.40
CA HIS A 164 -16.74 -21.87 3.44
C HIS A 164 -17.43 -21.43 4.74
N ASN A 165 -17.78 -20.14 4.89
CA ASN A 165 -18.39 -19.60 6.11
C ASN A 165 -19.71 -18.83 5.87
N ALA A 166 -20.36 -19.00 4.71
CA ALA A 166 -21.67 -18.40 4.44
C ALA A 166 -22.84 -19.08 5.18
N VAL A 167 -22.55 -19.91 6.19
CA VAL A 167 -23.55 -20.61 7.01
C VAL A 167 -23.32 -20.26 8.47
N ASP A 168 -23.64 -19.02 8.87
CA ASP A 168 -24.29 -18.74 10.18
C ASP A 168 -24.71 -17.26 10.35
N VAL A 169 -25.29 -16.62 9.32
CA VAL A 169 -25.77 -15.22 9.40
C VAL A 169 -27.23 -15.15 9.84
N HIS A 170 -27.64 -15.97 10.82
CA HIS A 170 -29.01 -15.86 11.32
C HIS A 170 -29.23 -15.74 12.81
N ASN A 171 -28.22 -15.72 13.68
CA ASN A 171 -28.55 -15.73 15.11
C ASN A 171 -27.59 -15.12 16.13
N ASN A 172 -26.74 -14.14 15.80
CA ASN A 172 -26.06 -13.40 16.87
C ASN A 172 -25.79 -11.94 16.53
N HIS A 173 -26.18 -11.04 17.43
CA HIS A 173 -25.78 -9.62 17.51
C HIS A 173 -24.27 -9.44 17.83
N HIS A 174 -23.45 -10.42 17.51
CA HIS A 174 -22.00 -10.33 17.60
C HIS A 174 -21.48 -9.85 16.25
N MET A 175 -20.72 -8.76 16.29
CA MET A 175 -19.99 -8.20 15.16
C MET A 175 -19.34 -9.36 14.39
N PRO A 176 -19.58 -9.53 13.09
CA PRO A 176 -19.09 -10.70 12.35
C PRO A 176 -17.57 -10.78 12.56
N ASN A 177 -17.09 -11.99 12.90
CA ASN A 177 -15.67 -12.28 13.10
C ASN A 177 -14.88 -11.71 11.91
N ARG A 178 -14.29 -10.52 12.08
CA ARG A 178 -13.57 -9.83 11.01
C ARG A 178 -12.32 -10.64 10.71
N LYS A 179 -12.33 -11.33 9.59
CA LYS A 179 -11.16 -11.99 9.02
C LYS A 179 -10.24 -10.91 8.47
N GLN A 180 -8.97 -10.97 8.84
CA GLN A 180 -7.97 -10.04 8.33
C GLN A 180 -7.14 -10.73 7.26
N LEU A 181 -7.17 -10.19 6.04
CA LEU A 181 -6.27 -10.60 4.97
C LEU A 181 -5.05 -9.70 4.95
N THR A 182 -3.87 -10.31 4.84
CA THR A 182 -2.60 -9.60 4.70
C THR A 182 -1.79 -10.18 3.55
N LEU A 183 -0.93 -9.34 2.95
CA LEU A 183 0.07 -9.78 1.98
C LEU A 183 1.43 -9.83 2.64
N ALA A 184 2.19 -10.88 2.32
CA ALA A 184 3.54 -11.07 2.82
C ALA A 184 4.46 -11.60 1.73
N ASN A 185 5.75 -11.31 1.91
CA ASN A 185 6.84 -11.90 1.15
C ASN A 185 7.38 -13.10 1.93
N LEU A 186 7.22 -14.31 1.37
CA LEU A 186 7.81 -15.53 1.91
C LEU A 186 8.86 -16.04 0.92
N ASN A 187 10.13 -15.78 1.20
CA ASN A 187 11.26 -16.20 0.36
C ASN A 187 11.10 -15.84 -1.14
N GLY A 188 10.65 -14.61 -1.44
CA GLY A 188 10.42 -14.14 -2.81
C GLY A 188 9.07 -14.57 -3.39
N SER A 189 8.26 -15.32 -2.64
CA SER A 189 6.91 -15.68 -3.04
C SER A 189 5.88 -14.75 -2.42
N LEU A 190 4.90 -14.33 -3.22
CA LEU A 190 3.74 -13.59 -2.77
C LEU A 190 2.78 -14.54 -2.04
N VAL A 191 2.54 -14.28 -0.75
CA VAL A 191 1.61 -15.08 0.07
C VAL A 191 0.51 -14.19 0.61
N MET A 192 -0.71 -14.70 0.59
CA MET A 192 -1.85 -14.11 1.29
C MET A 192 -2.06 -14.86 2.60
N VAL A 193 -2.01 -14.14 3.71
CA VAL A 193 -2.23 -14.70 5.06
C VAL A 193 -3.61 -14.29 5.53
N HIS A 194 -4.29 -15.24 6.18
CA HIS A 194 -5.64 -15.07 6.72
C HIS A 194 -5.61 -15.31 8.22
N ASP A 195 -5.74 -14.22 9.00
CA ASP A 195 -5.76 -14.26 10.45
C ASP A 195 -7.18 -14.07 11.00
N ARG A 196 -7.46 -14.75 12.11
CA ARG A 196 -8.62 -14.48 12.97
C ARG A 196 -8.15 -13.53 14.07
N LEU A 197 -8.72 -12.34 14.14
CA LEU A 197 -8.41 -11.42 15.25
C LEU A 197 -8.75 -12.11 16.60
N PRO A 198 -7.85 -12.11 17.60
CA PRO A 198 -8.30 -12.14 18.98
C PRO A 198 -9.02 -10.82 19.26
N ILE A 199 -10.15 -10.92 19.98
CA ILE A 199 -10.86 -9.78 20.55
C ILE A 199 -9.84 -8.90 21.28
N TRP A 200 -9.82 -7.60 20.97
CA TRP A 200 -8.94 -6.59 21.56
C TRP A 200 -8.75 -6.80 23.07
N ILE A 201 -7.53 -7.09 23.50
CA ILE A 201 -7.11 -6.84 24.89
C ILE A 201 -6.27 -5.57 24.85
N TYR A 202 -6.83 -4.46 25.34
CA TYR A 202 -6.05 -3.28 25.68
C TYR A 202 -5.14 -3.64 26.85
N GLY A 203 -3.87 -3.95 26.57
CA GLY A 203 -2.81 -3.96 27.56
C GLY A 203 -2.18 -2.57 27.59
N PHE A 204 -2.53 -1.75 28.58
CA PHE A 204 -1.71 -0.60 28.94
C PHE A 204 -0.44 -1.12 29.60
N TRP A 205 0.72 -0.72 29.08
CA TRP A 205 1.98 -0.68 29.82
C TRP A 205 2.50 0.75 29.75
#